data_AF-A0A927T1U8-F1
#
_entry.id   AF-A0A927T1U8-F1
#
_cell.length_a   1.000
_cell.length_b   1.000
_cell.length_c   1.000
_cell.angle_alpha   90.00
_cell.angle_beta   90.00
_cell.angle_gamma   90.00
#
_symmetry.space_group_name_H-M   'P 1'
#
loop_
_entity.id
_entity.type
_entity.pdbx_description
1 polymer ?
#
loop_
_entity_poly.entity_id
_entity_poly.type
_entity_poly.pdbx_seq_one_letter_code
_entity_poly.pdbx_strand_id
1 'polypeptide(L)'
;MINLKDFKEYKNMLENTITNKAFRSRLLFEAVEDELFSKDIRNFLGRLNENITFQELDSILEEIRTKTDYYYQLSSNSDSFEDKIKNGLRSLAYFYFLESIDEHSILSDGIIEQIKLKYPNDYLEIIAKIDKMYLSVDTKKQIASKESDLIINDDLLNKYIVLKQWQDKQHHYFDNEYGKYLEELQYQYCKDRSLDSFNLEQVSLRKRLFDGLSKKKILDIDTCSILSELYIKKFVVKYIGGKMYGLSVLNSQGIKIPYSVVVPTGVEVSESDLEKINPVYGHYSVRSSADIEDGEKNSFAGMFDSYLNVSGKEILENINKVKASVNNARLREYIQVNGLDQPHMAVVIQSFKEPQYAGVWIGNSDVSGVLEWVSGNGEKLVSGSSTPHTEIWKDQQCSDALECNGKKIGELMLEYQQLVGSNADFEWMVLDGELIMLQFRPVTKKVIIDDSYTTNHTEGFSGIPAAPGFVEGEPRYVESPDEQIVANKILLAMMTDPDWLPHLMNSKGAITAYGGFLCHTAIVCRELGIPCVTGIGEDALEELSKDDSEYIEVNGNSGNVKILGKRKSRI
;
A
#
# COMPACT_ATOMS: atom_id res chain seq x y z
N MET A 1 -18.06 -11.72 -5.04
CA MET A 1 -17.07 -10.63 -4.96
C MET A 1 -17.10 -9.90 -6.29
N ILE A 2 -17.30 -8.59 -6.25
CA ILE A 2 -17.23 -7.69 -7.40
C ILE A 2 -15.85 -7.80 -8.10
N ASN A 3 -15.78 -7.56 -9.40
CA ASN A 3 -14.49 -7.51 -10.10
C ASN A 3 -13.81 -6.14 -9.89
N LEU A 4 -12.48 -6.10 -10.09
CA LEU A 4 -11.67 -4.90 -9.82
C LEU A 4 -12.13 -3.67 -10.61
N LYS A 5 -12.46 -3.83 -11.89
CA LYS A 5 -12.90 -2.72 -12.75
C LYS A 5 -14.19 -2.10 -12.21
N ASP A 6 -15.22 -2.92 -11.99
CA ASP A 6 -16.50 -2.48 -11.44
C ASP A 6 -16.34 -1.86 -10.04
N PHE A 7 -15.42 -2.39 -9.22
CA PHE A 7 -15.15 -1.83 -7.89
C PHE A 7 -14.52 -0.44 -7.96
N LYS A 8 -13.55 -0.21 -8.85
CA LYS A 8 -12.94 1.11 -9.05
C LYS A 8 -13.94 2.13 -9.57
N GLU A 9 -14.77 1.74 -10.56
CA GLU A 9 -15.84 2.59 -11.07
C GLU A 9 -16.83 2.96 -9.96
N TYR A 10 -17.22 1.97 -9.15
CA TYR A 10 -18.08 2.18 -7.99
C TYR A 10 -17.46 3.13 -6.96
N LYS A 11 -16.20 2.91 -6.59
CA LYS A 11 -15.46 3.76 -5.65
C LYS A 11 -15.38 5.21 -6.13
N ASN A 12 -14.97 5.43 -7.39
CA ASN A 12 -14.89 6.76 -7.97
C ASN A 12 -16.25 7.47 -7.95
N MET A 13 -17.33 6.77 -8.27
CA MET A 13 -18.67 7.33 -8.17
C MET A 13 -19.02 7.74 -6.73
N LEU A 14 -18.73 6.89 -5.73
CA LEU A 14 -18.95 7.26 -4.32
C LEU A 14 -18.12 8.49 -3.91
N GLU A 15 -16.86 8.57 -4.33
CA GLU A 15 -15.97 9.70 -4.04
C GLU A 15 -16.45 11.01 -4.67
N ASN A 16 -17.10 10.93 -5.83
CA ASN A 16 -17.70 12.06 -6.53
C ASN A 16 -19.15 12.33 -6.12
N THR A 17 -19.68 11.71 -5.07
CA THR A 17 -21.08 11.95 -4.65
C THR A 17 -21.24 12.08 -3.15
N ILE A 18 -20.54 11.26 -2.36
CA ILE A 18 -20.64 11.26 -0.89
C ILE A 18 -19.42 11.95 -0.30
N THR A 19 -19.65 13.01 0.46
CA THR A 19 -18.58 13.82 1.04
C THR A 19 -17.96 13.14 2.26
N ASN A 20 -18.78 12.48 3.10
CA ASN A 20 -18.32 11.79 4.30
C ASN A 20 -17.52 10.51 3.97
N LYS A 21 -16.26 10.45 4.42
CA LYS A 21 -15.35 9.32 4.18
C LYS A 21 -15.78 8.03 4.89
N ALA A 22 -16.38 8.12 6.08
CA ALA A 22 -16.80 6.94 6.84
C ALA A 22 -17.93 6.20 6.11
N PHE A 23 -18.90 6.94 5.56
CA PHE A 23 -19.99 6.38 4.76
C PHE A 23 -19.49 5.77 3.45
N ARG A 24 -18.59 6.45 2.74
CA ARG A 24 -17.92 5.86 1.57
C ARG A 24 -17.25 4.53 1.92
N SER A 25 -16.46 4.51 3.00
CA SER A 25 -15.81 3.30 3.49
C SER A 25 -16.83 2.18 3.72
N ARG A 26 -17.92 2.46 4.45
CA ARG A 26 -18.96 1.48 4.76
C ARG A 26 -19.55 0.82 3.53
N LEU A 27 -19.90 1.62 2.52
CA LEU A 27 -20.48 1.15 1.27
C LEU A 27 -19.49 0.31 0.45
N LEU A 28 -18.21 0.69 0.44
CA LEU A 28 -17.17 -0.10 -0.20
C LEU A 28 -17.04 -1.50 0.41
N PHE A 29 -17.09 -1.64 1.74
CA PHE A 29 -17.02 -2.94 2.42
C PHE A 29 -18.14 -3.89 1.98
N GLU A 30 -19.37 -3.40 1.82
CA GLU A 30 -20.49 -4.23 1.32
C GLU A 30 -20.31 -4.64 -0.14
N ALA A 31 -19.82 -3.72 -0.98
CA ALA A 31 -19.62 -3.97 -2.41
C ALA A 31 -18.54 -5.03 -2.68
N VAL A 32 -17.54 -5.17 -1.81
CA VAL A 32 -16.54 -6.24 -1.93
C VAL A 32 -17.21 -7.60 -1.98
N GLU A 33 -18.14 -7.88 -1.06
CA GLU A 33 -18.78 -9.19 -0.96
C GLU A 33 -19.89 -9.39 -2.00
N ASP A 34 -20.62 -8.33 -2.33
CA ASP A 34 -21.83 -8.39 -3.15
C ASP A 34 -21.86 -7.33 -4.26
N GLU A 35 -21.70 -7.81 -5.50
CA GLU A 35 -21.78 -6.98 -6.69
C GLU A 35 -23.18 -6.37 -6.89
N LEU A 36 -24.26 -7.08 -6.50
CA LEU A 36 -25.62 -6.58 -6.66
C LEU A 36 -25.86 -5.34 -5.79
N PHE A 37 -25.26 -5.28 -4.60
CA PHE A 37 -25.30 -4.09 -3.77
C PHE A 37 -24.70 -2.88 -4.51
N SER A 38 -23.51 -3.03 -5.11
CA SER A 38 -22.88 -1.96 -5.88
C SER A 38 -23.74 -1.49 -7.06
N LYS A 39 -24.47 -2.42 -7.71
CA LYS A 39 -25.37 -2.12 -8.83
C LYS A 39 -26.61 -1.37 -8.38
N ASP A 40 -27.19 -1.77 -7.25
CA ASP A 40 -28.32 -1.08 -6.62
C ASP A 40 -27.94 0.37 -6.26
N ILE A 41 -26.81 0.58 -5.59
CA ILE A 41 -26.33 1.92 -5.24
C ILE A 41 -26.03 2.77 -6.49
N ARG A 42 -25.40 2.19 -7.53
CA ARG A 42 -25.19 2.85 -8.83
C ARG A 42 -26.50 3.31 -9.47
N ASN A 43 -27.54 2.47 -9.41
CA ASN A 43 -28.85 2.82 -9.97
C ASN A 43 -29.47 4.02 -9.24
N PHE A 44 -29.46 4.01 -7.90
CA PHE A 44 -29.95 5.15 -7.13
C PHE A 44 -29.18 6.44 -7.42
N LEU A 45 -27.85 6.38 -7.41
CA LEU A 45 -27.02 7.56 -7.71
C LEU A 45 -27.22 8.08 -9.14
N GLY A 46 -27.41 7.19 -10.12
CA GLY A 46 -27.70 7.60 -11.50
C GLY A 46 -29.04 8.35 -11.67
N ARG A 47 -29.98 8.17 -10.73
CA ARG A 47 -31.27 8.88 -10.70
C ARG A 47 -31.20 10.21 -9.94
N LEU A 48 -30.24 10.36 -9.03
CA LEU A 48 -30.02 11.56 -8.20
C LEU A 48 -29.19 12.62 -8.95
N ASN A 49 -29.76 13.18 -10.03
CA ASN A 49 -29.12 14.24 -10.82
C ASN A 49 -29.60 15.64 -10.40
N GLU A 50 -28.93 16.69 -10.87
CA GLU A 50 -29.22 18.10 -10.52
C GLU A 50 -30.65 18.55 -10.88
N ASN A 51 -31.28 17.93 -11.88
CA ASN A 51 -32.62 18.29 -12.36
C ASN A 51 -33.75 17.50 -11.67
N ILE A 52 -33.42 16.65 -10.70
CA ILE A 52 -34.41 15.84 -9.98
C ILE A 52 -35.44 16.75 -9.29
N THR A 53 -36.73 16.44 -9.40
CA THR A 53 -37.80 17.15 -8.67
C THR A 53 -37.85 16.71 -7.20
N PHE A 54 -38.48 17.51 -6.33
CA PHE A 54 -38.58 17.11 -4.92
C PHE A 54 -39.39 15.80 -4.72
N GLN A 55 -40.40 15.51 -5.56
CA GLN A 55 -41.17 14.26 -5.49
C GLN A 55 -40.36 13.05 -5.94
N GLU A 56 -39.54 13.20 -6.97
CA GLU A 56 -38.63 12.13 -7.42
C GLU A 56 -37.57 11.85 -6.35
N LEU A 57 -37.03 12.90 -5.73
CA LEU A 57 -36.09 12.77 -4.61
C LEU A 57 -36.73 12.00 -3.44
N ASP A 58 -37.92 12.42 -3.00
CA ASP A 58 -38.65 11.75 -1.91
C ASP A 58 -38.93 10.28 -2.24
N SER A 59 -39.35 9.98 -3.47
CA SER A 59 -39.58 8.61 -3.95
C SER A 59 -38.31 7.76 -3.93
N ILE A 60 -37.16 8.32 -4.32
CA ILE A 60 -35.88 7.59 -4.29
C ILE A 60 -35.47 7.28 -2.84
N LEU A 61 -35.60 8.25 -1.93
CA LEU A 61 -35.27 8.04 -0.52
C LEU A 61 -36.20 6.99 0.11
N GLU A 62 -37.48 6.97 -0.24
CA GLU A 62 -38.43 5.94 0.17
C GLU A 62 -38.06 4.54 -0.35
N GLU A 63 -37.60 4.43 -1.60
CA GLU A 63 -37.09 3.17 -2.16
C GLU A 63 -35.84 2.66 -1.42
N ILE A 64 -34.92 3.56 -1.07
CA ILE A 64 -33.73 3.22 -0.27
C ILE A 64 -34.14 2.77 1.15
N ARG A 65 -35.12 3.44 1.77
CA ARG A 65 -35.68 3.01 3.07
C ARG A 65 -36.31 1.62 2.97
N THR A 66 -37.07 1.36 1.90
CA THR A 66 -37.66 0.03 1.66
C THR A 66 -36.60 -1.08 1.60
N LYS A 67 -35.43 -0.81 1.02
CA LYS A 67 -34.28 -1.73 1.05
C LYS A 67 -33.73 -1.93 2.47
N THR A 68 -33.64 -0.85 3.25
CA THR A 68 -33.24 -0.91 4.67
C THR A 68 -34.16 -1.85 5.45
N ASP A 69 -35.48 -1.65 5.34
CA ASP A 69 -36.50 -2.44 6.02
C ASP A 69 -36.50 -3.91 5.57
N TYR A 70 -36.34 -4.15 4.27
CA TYR A 70 -36.28 -5.50 3.71
C TYR A 70 -35.15 -6.31 4.34
N TYR A 71 -33.93 -5.76 4.37
CA TYR A 71 -32.78 -6.46 4.97
C TYR A 71 -32.86 -6.53 6.49
N TYR A 72 -33.48 -5.54 7.14
CA TYR A 72 -33.75 -5.59 8.58
C TYR A 72 -34.66 -6.77 8.92
N GLN A 73 -35.75 -6.95 8.19
CA GLN A 73 -36.68 -8.08 8.38
C GLN A 73 -36.02 -9.43 8.09
N LEU A 74 -35.20 -9.52 7.03
CA LEU A 74 -34.43 -10.74 6.76
C LEU A 74 -33.46 -11.07 7.90
N SER A 75 -32.86 -10.05 8.50
CA SER A 75 -31.97 -10.20 9.66
C SER A 75 -32.74 -10.67 10.90
N SER A 76 -33.82 -9.97 11.27
CA SER A 76 -34.57 -10.24 12.50
C SER A 76 -35.24 -11.62 12.50
N ASN A 77 -35.69 -12.07 11.33
CA ASN A 77 -36.46 -13.31 11.17
C ASN A 77 -35.59 -14.54 10.86
N SER A 78 -34.28 -14.38 10.67
CA SER A 78 -33.40 -15.52 10.38
C SER A 78 -33.14 -16.36 11.63
N ASP A 79 -33.06 -17.69 11.48
CA ASP A 79 -32.59 -18.59 12.55
C ASP A 79 -31.05 -18.69 12.58
N SER A 80 -30.38 -18.39 11.47
CA SER A 80 -28.93 -18.46 11.30
C SER A 80 -28.27 -17.15 11.72
N PHE A 81 -27.37 -17.20 12.71
CA PHE A 81 -26.65 -16.01 13.17
C PHE A 81 -25.75 -15.38 12.09
N GLU A 82 -25.17 -16.19 11.20
CA GLU A 82 -24.39 -15.68 10.05
C GLU A 82 -25.29 -14.85 9.12
N ASP A 83 -26.50 -15.31 8.85
CA ASP A 83 -27.48 -14.57 8.05
C ASP A 83 -28.04 -13.36 8.79
N LYS A 84 -28.22 -13.43 10.12
CA LYS A 84 -28.58 -12.25 10.92
C LYS A 84 -27.55 -11.15 10.72
N ILE A 85 -26.27 -11.45 10.92
CA ILE A 85 -25.18 -10.48 10.78
C ILE A 85 -25.06 -9.96 9.36
N LYS A 86 -25.07 -10.84 8.37
CA LYS A 86 -24.97 -10.46 6.96
C LYS A 86 -26.07 -9.47 6.57
N ASN A 87 -27.33 -9.82 6.85
CA ASN A 87 -28.48 -8.99 6.48
C ASN A 87 -28.59 -7.74 7.37
N GLY A 88 -28.21 -7.82 8.64
CA GLY A 88 -28.22 -6.68 9.56
C GLY A 88 -27.23 -5.60 9.12
N LEU A 89 -25.99 -6.00 8.80
CA LEU A 89 -24.99 -5.08 8.26
C LEU A 89 -25.38 -4.57 6.86
N ARG A 90 -26.07 -5.38 6.04
CA ARG A 90 -26.60 -4.91 4.75
C ARG A 90 -27.70 -3.86 4.91
N SER A 91 -28.63 -4.07 5.84
CA SER A 91 -29.65 -3.09 6.20
C SER A 91 -29.03 -1.77 6.61
N LEU A 92 -28.04 -1.83 7.52
CA LEU A 92 -27.32 -0.64 7.99
C LEU A 92 -26.58 0.10 6.87
N ALA A 93 -26.11 -0.61 5.84
CA ALA A 93 -25.48 0.05 4.69
C ALA A 93 -26.47 0.85 3.83
N TYR A 94 -27.71 0.38 3.64
CA TYR A 94 -28.76 1.17 2.97
C TYR A 94 -29.24 2.33 3.85
N PHE A 95 -29.30 2.12 5.18
CA PHE A 95 -29.59 3.18 6.14
C PHE A 95 -28.58 4.34 5.98
N TYR A 96 -27.28 4.04 6.08
CA TYR A 96 -26.23 5.07 5.93
C TYR A 96 -26.11 5.60 4.50
N PHE A 97 -26.48 4.81 3.48
CA PHE A 97 -26.58 5.37 2.13
C PHE A 97 -27.62 6.47 2.07
N LEU A 98 -28.81 6.27 2.66
CA LEU A 98 -29.84 7.30 2.72
C LEU A 98 -29.36 8.53 3.49
N GLU A 99 -28.80 8.35 4.68
CA GLU A 99 -28.22 9.43 5.50
C GLU A 99 -27.09 10.17 4.76
N SER A 100 -26.34 9.46 3.91
CA SER A 100 -25.35 10.12 3.08
C SER A 100 -25.97 11.04 2.04
N ILE A 101 -27.16 10.74 1.52
CA ILE A 101 -27.83 11.57 0.52
C ILE A 101 -28.53 12.77 1.18
N ASP A 102 -29.11 12.60 2.36
CA ASP A 102 -29.85 13.67 3.03
C ASP A 102 -28.96 14.73 3.71
N GLU A 103 -27.75 14.38 4.17
CA GLU A 103 -26.87 15.31 4.89
C GLU A 103 -25.42 15.38 4.37
N HIS A 104 -24.91 14.32 3.72
CA HIS A 104 -23.48 14.18 3.45
C HIS A 104 -23.15 13.89 1.98
N SER A 105 -23.82 14.58 1.06
CA SER A 105 -23.62 14.43 -0.37
C SER A 105 -23.42 15.75 -1.10
N ILE A 106 -22.83 15.66 -2.29
CA ILE A 106 -22.75 16.79 -3.22
C ILE A 106 -24.15 17.31 -3.57
N LEU A 107 -25.17 16.45 -3.57
CA LEU A 107 -26.56 16.85 -3.82
C LEU A 107 -27.10 17.73 -2.68
N SER A 108 -26.97 17.29 -1.42
CA SER A 108 -27.44 18.04 -0.25
C SER A 108 -26.73 19.38 -0.13
N ASP A 109 -25.40 19.38 -0.30
CA ASP A 109 -24.57 20.59 -0.29
C ASP A 109 -24.93 21.52 -1.47
N GLY A 110 -25.14 20.94 -2.66
CA GLY A 110 -25.51 21.65 -3.88
C GLY A 110 -26.88 22.33 -3.78
N ILE A 111 -27.86 21.71 -3.14
CA ILE A 111 -29.17 22.31 -2.89
C ILE A 111 -29.02 23.57 -2.02
N ILE A 112 -28.21 23.52 -0.96
CA ILE A 112 -27.96 24.68 -0.08
C ILE A 112 -27.29 25.81 -0.86
N GLU A 113 -26.28 25.51 -1.67
CA GLU A 113 -25.61 26.52 -2.50
C GLU A 113 -26.55 27.10 -3.57
N GLN A 114 -27.42 26.30 -4.17
CA GLN A 114 -28.45 26.80 -5.09
C GLN A 114 -29.45 27.73 -4.39
N ILE A 115 -29.86 27.42 -3.14
CA ILE A 115 -30.74 28.29 -2.34
C ILE A 115 -30.05 29.63 -2.07
N LYS A 116 -28.77 29.59 -1.70
CA LYS A 116 -27.96 30.79 -1.48
C LYS A 116 -27.84 31.65 -2.74
N LEU A 117 -27.68 31.04 -3.92
CA LEU A 117 -27.66 31.75 -5.19
C LEU A 117 -29.02 32.35 -5.56
N LYS A 118 -30.12 31.64 -5.27
CA LYS A 118 -31.49 32.08 -5.57
C LYS A 118 -31.99 33.18 -4.62
N TYR A 119 -31.57 33.14 -3.36
CA TYR A 119 -31.99 34.05 -2.29
C TYR A 119 -30.82 34.70 -1.55
N PRO A 120 -29.92 35.43 -2.23
CA PRO A 120 -28.62 35.85 -1.67
C PRO A 120 -28.72 36.71 -0.39
N ASN A 121 -29.79 37.49 -0.25
CA ASN A 121 -29.97 38.38 0.91
C ASN A 121 -30.69 37.72 2.08
N ASP A 122 -31.49 36.67 1.82
CA ASP A 122 -32.44 36.11 2.78
C ASP A 122 -32.24 34.61 3.04
N TYR A 123 -31.29 33.94 2.37
CA TYR A 123 -31.14 32.49 2.41
C TYR A 123 -30.96 31.94 3.83
N LEU A 124 -30.20 32.63 4.69
CA LEU A 124 -30.02 32.22 6.09
C LEU A 124 -31.33 32.26 6.87
N GLU A 125 -32.18 33.27 6.62
CA GLU A 125 -33.48 33.37 7.26
C GLU A 125 -34.43 32.29 6.74
N ILE A 126 -34.40 32.00 5.44
CA ILE A 126 -35.19 30.94 4.81
C ILE A 126 -34.80 29.56 5.37
N ILE A 127 -33.50 29.23 5.39
CA ILE A 127 -33.00 27.99 5.95
C ILE A 127 -33.38 27.88 7.43
N ALA A 128 -33.13 28.91 8.24
CA ALA A 128 -33.48 28.90 9.66
C ALA A 128 -34.99 28.75 9.90
N LYS A 129 -35.85 29.27 9.00
CA LYS A 129 -37.30 29.05 9.07
C LYS A 129 -37.65 27.60 8.79
N ILE A 130 -37.10 27.01 7.73
CA ILE A 130 -37.32 25.61 7.38
C ILE A 130 -36.83 24.69 8.50
N ASP A 131 -35.60 24.88 8.98
CA ASP A 131 -35.05 24.11 10.10
C ASP A 131 -35.95 24.19 11.35
N LYS A 132 -36.50 25.38 11.64
CA LYS A 132 -37.44 25.55 12.77
C LYS A 132 -38.78 24.84 12.57
N MET A 133 -39.28 24.74 11.34
CA MET A 133 -40.51 24.01 11.03
C MET A 133 -40.34 22.50 11.23
N TYR A 134 -39.11 22.00 11.07
CA TYR A 134 -38.74 20.59 11.18
C TYR A 134 -37.75 20.36 12.34
N LEU A 135 -37.90 21.12 13.44
CA LEU A 135 -37.14 20.93 14.68
C LEU A 135 -37.66 19.69 15.43
N SER A 136 -37.25 18.50 15.00
CA SER A 136 -37.55 17.18 15.58
C SER A 136 -39.04 16.89 15.84
N VAL A 137 -39.46 15.64 15.80
CA VAL A 137 -40.90 15.30 15.96
C VAL A 137 -41.43 15.68 17.36
N ASP A 138 -40.57 16.05 18.31
CA ASP A 138 -40.92 16.55 19.64
C ASP A 138 -41.49 17.98 19.66
N THR A 139 -41.31 18.78 18.60
CA THR A 139 -41.84 20.17 18.53
C THR A 139 -43.05 20.31 17.61
N LYS A 140 -43.92 19.29 17.51
CA LYS A 140 -45.25 19.46 16.92
C LYS A 140 -46.16 20.26 17.85
N LYS A 141 -45.97 21.58 17.92
CA LYS A 141 -47.02 22.53 18.30
C LYS A 141 -46.72 23.94 17.79
N GLN A 142 -47.59 24.35 16.86
CA GLN A 142 -47.93 25.73 16.49
C GLN A 142 -46.86 26.56 15.78
N ILE A 143 -46.97 26.66 14.44
CA ILE A 143 -47.03 27.97 13.77
C ILE A 143 -48.11 27.89 12.69
N ALA A 144 -49.10 28.81 12.77
CA ALA A 144 -50.23 28.90 11.87
C ALA A 144 -50.13 30.12 10.95
N SER A 145 -50.37 29.87 9.66
CA SER A 145 -51.02 30.72 8.64
C SER A 145 -50.29 31.97 8.08
N LYS A 146 -50.38 32.06 6.75
CA LYS A 146 -50.12 33.17 5.81
C LYS A 146 -48.71 33.44 5.28
N GLU A 147 -47.66 32.90 5.87
CA GLU A 147 -46.29 32.97 5.29
C GLU A 147 -45.88 31.70 4.51
N SER A 148 -46.78 30.72 4.43
CA SER A 148 -46.59 29.40 3.80
C SER A 148 -46.53 29.41 2.27
N ASP A 149 -47.06 30.44 1.61
CA ASP A 149 -47.29 30.41 0.16
C ASP A 149 -46.00 30.56 -0.68
N LEU A 150 -44.94 31.16 -0.10
CA LEU A 150 -43.62 31.27 -0.74
C LEU A 150 -42.83 29.95 -0.72
N ILE A 151 -43.05 29.10 0.29
CA ILE A 151 -42.35 27.83 0.47
C ILE A 151 -43.01 26.72 -0.36
N ILE A 152 -44.34 26.74 -0.50
CA ILE A 152 -45.11 25.66 -1.14
C ILE A 152 -44.85 25.54 -2.65
N ASN A 153 -44.53 26.64 -3.34
CA ASN A 153 -44.42 26.64 -4.81
C ASN A 153 -42.99 26.58 -5.36
N ASP A 154 -41.97 26.47 -4.51
CA ASP A 154 -40.58 26.43 -4.95
C ASP A 154 -39.99 25.02 -4.85
N ASP A 155 -39.76 24.38 -6.00
CA ASP A 155 -39.18 23.03 -6.07
C ASP A 155 -37.82 22.93 -5.33
N LEU A 156 -37.00 23.99 -5.37
CA LEU A 156 -35.70 23.99 -4.69
C LEU A 156 -35.83 24.02 -3.16
N LEU A 157 -36.74 24.83 -2.62
CA LEU A 157 -37.02 24.85 -1.19
C LEU A 157 -37.68 23.54 -0.74
N ASN A 158 -38.57 22.97 -1.57
CA ASN A 158 -39.19 21.68 -1.29
C ASN A 158 -38.18 20.52 -1.28
N LYS A 159 -37.14 20.53 -2.14
CA LYS A 159 -36.04 19.55 -2.03
C LYS A 159 -35.35 19.62 -0.68
N TYR A 160 -35.01 20.83 -0.22
CA TYR A 160 -34.39 21.01 1.09
C TYR A 160 -35.29 20.53 2.22
N ILE A 161 -36.60 20.81 2.15
CA ILE A 161 -37.59 20.29 3.09
C ILE A 161 -37.63 18.75 3.09
N VAL A 162 -37.60 18.12 1.92
CA VAL A 162 -37.56 16.65 1.81
C VAL A 162 -36.31 16.11 2.51
N LEU A 163 -35.13 16.69 2.30
CA LEU A 163 -33.90 16.27 2.99
C LEU A 163 -34.06 16.38 4.53
N LYS A 164 -34.58 17.50 5.04
CA LYS A 164 -34.82 17.68 6.48
C LYS A 164 -35.82 16.67 7.06
N GLN A 165 -36.91 16.40 6.34
CA GLN A 165 -37.89 15.39 6.74
C GLN A 165 -37.27 13.99 6.79
N TRP A 166 -36.37 13.67 5.86
CA TRP A 166 -35.68 12.39 5.84
C TRP A 166 -34.63 12.25 6.94
N GLN A 167 -33.88 13.31 7.25
CA GLN A 167 -32.98 13.35 8.41
C GLN A 167 -33.74 13.04 9.70
N ASP A 168 -34.88 13.69 9.93
CA ASP A 168 -35.75 13.40 11.09
C ASP A 168 -36.27 11.95 11.07
N LYS A 169 -36.71 11.45 9.90
CA LYS A 169 -37.13 10.05 9.74
C LYS A 169 -35.97 9.09 10.04
N GLN A 170 -34.72 9.39 9.68
CA GLN A 170 -33.55 8.56 9.99
C GLN A 170 -33.31 8.50 11.49
N HIS A 171 -33.24 9.66 12.15
CA HIS A 171 -33.02 9.74 13.60
C HIS A 171 -34.08 8.95 14.38
N HIS A 172 -35.37 9.20 14.10
CA HIS A 172 -36.44 8.47 14.78
C HIS A 172 -36.42 6.97 14.47
N TYR A 173 -36.12 6.59 13.24
CA TYR A 173 -36.01 5.17 12.89
C TYR A 173 -34.89 4.48 13.66
N PHE A 174 -33.73 5.13 13.79
CA PHE A 174 -32.58 4.60 14.52
C PHE A 174 -32.83 4.51 16.03
N ASP A 175 -33.39 5.57 16.63
CA ASP A 175 -33.66 5.67 18.07
C ASP A 175 -34.72 4.69 18.59
N ASN A 176 -35.55 4.16 17.68
CA ASN A 176 -36.52 3.11 17.98
C ASN A 176 -35.82 1.74 18.18
N GLU A 177 -36.47 0.63 17.78
CA GLU A 177 -35.92 -0.71 18.01
C GLU A 177 -34.74 -1.05 17.07
N TYR A 178 -34.60 -0.34 15.95
CA TYR A 178 -33.61 -0.64 14.91
C TYR A 178 -32.16 -0.51 15.40
N GLY A 179 -31.78 0.65 15.97
CA GLY A 179 -30.42 0.90 16.43
C GLY A 179 -30.01 -0.08 17.52
N LYS A 180 -30.90 -0.31 18.51
CA LYS A 180 -30.66 -1.26 19.61
C LYS A 180 -30.49 -2.70 19.12
N TYR A 181 -31.30 -3.12 18.15
CA TYR A 181 -31.16 -4.44 17.53
C TYR A 181 -29.79 -4.62 16.87
N LEU A 182 -29.38 -3.65 16.04
CA LEU A 182 -28.10 -3.72 15.33
C LEU A 182 -26.91 -3.66 16.27
N GLU A 183 -26.98 -2.85 17.32
CA GLU A 183 -25.91 -2.75 18.31
C GLU A 183 -25.74 -4.09 19.05
N GLU A 184 -26.82 -4.68 19.56
CA GLU A 184 -26.78 -5.98 20.24
C GLU A 184 -26.32 -7.10 19.32
N LEU A 185 -26.78 -7.10 18.07
CA LEU A 185 -26.34 -8.05 17.05
C LEU A 185 -24.82 -7.98 16.83
N GLN A 186 -24.26 -6.77 16.69
CA GLN A 186 -22.82 -6.56 16.51
C GLN A 186 -22.02 -6.93 17.76
N TYR A 187 -22.50 -6.59 18.97
CA TYR A 187 -21.85 -7.03 20.22
C TYR A 187 -21.76 -8.56 20.30
N GLN A 188 -22.81 -9.28 19.91
CA GLN A 188 -22.80 -10.74 19.89
C GLN A 188 -21.77 -11.31 18.89
N TYR A 189 -21.59 -10.64 17.75
CA TYR A 189 -20.66 -11.06 16.71
C TYR A 189 -19.20 -10.75 17.04
N CYS A 190 -18.92 -9.55 17.56
CA CYS A 190 -17.58 -9.13 17.96
C CYS A 190 -17.14 -9.73 19.31
N LYS A 191 -18.10 -10.08 20.18
CA LYS A 191 -17.87 -10.55 21.56
C LYS A 191 -17.08 -9.54 22.42
N ASP A 192 -17.26 -8.25 22.16
CA ASP A 192 -16.59 -7.17 22.89
C ASP A 192 -17.57 -6.03 23.19
N ARG A 193 -18.02 -5.95 24.45
CA ARG A 193 -18.95 -4.91 24.93
C ARG A 193 -18.24 -3.64 25.42
N SER A 194 -16.92 -3.55 25.28
CA SER A 194 -16.15 -2.35 25.68
C SER A 194 -16.10 -1.28 24.58
N LEU A 195 -16.43 -1.65 23.35
CA LEU A 195 -16.44 -0.75 22.19
C LEU A 195 -17.67 0.16 22.22
N ASP A 196 -17.49 1.44 21.89
CA ASP A 196 -18.62 2.31 21.53
C ASP A 196 -19.24 1.88 20.19
N SER A 197 -20.43 2.38 19.88
CA SER A 197 -21.21 1.95 18.71
C SER A 197 -20.48 2.21 17.38
N PHE A 198 -19.71 3.30 17.27
CA PHE A 198 -18.93 3.61 16.07
C PHE A 198 -17.78 2.62 15.86
N ASN A 199 -17.00 2.36 16.91
CA ASN A 199 -15.89 1.42 16.86
C ASN A 199 -16.37 -0.03 16.67
N LEU A 200 -17.48 -0.39 17.30
CA LEU A 200 -18.12 -1.70 17.16
C LEU A 200 -18.46 -2.01 15.69
N GLU A 201 -18.99 -1.02 14.97
CA GLU A 201 -19.29 -1.16 13.55
C GLU A 201 -18.02 -1.37 12.71
N GLN A 202 -17.00 -0.52 12.91
CA GLN A 202 -15.73 -0.65 12.18
C GLN A 202 -15.06 -2.02 12.42
N VAL A 203 -15.17 -2.55 13.64
CA VAL A 203 -14.67 -3.89 13.97
C VAL A 203 -15.53 -4.97 13.31
N SER A 204 -16.86 -4.86 13.35
CA SER A 204 -17.80 -5.82 12.74
C SER A 204 -17.56 -5.96 11.24
N LEU A 205 -17.35 -4.85 10.53
CA LEU A 205 -17.12 -4.85 9.08
C LEU A 205 -15.81 -5.52 8.69
N ARG A 206 -14.73 -5.14 9.36
CA ARG A 206 -13.42 -5.75 9.14
C ARG A 206 -13.47 -7.23 9.47
N LYS A 207 -14.10 -7.60 10.58
CA LYS A 207 -14.27 -8.99 10.98
C LYS A 207 -15.01 -9.79 9.90
N ARG A 208 -16.15 -9.30 9.40
CA ARG A 208 -16.91 -9.99 8.35
C ARG A 208 -16.09 -10.16 7.07
N LEU A 209 -15.42 -9.09 6.63
CA LEU A 209 -14.57 -9.13 5.45
C LEU A 209 -13.48 -10.21 5.57
N PHE A 210 -12.72 -10.21 6.68
CA PHE A 210 -11.62 -11.16 6.87
C PHE A 210 -12.13 -12.58 7.17
N ASP A 211 -13.25 -12.76 7.87
CA ASP A 211 -13.91 -14.05 8.04
C ASP A 211 -14.30 -14.62 6.66
N GLY A 212 -14.85 -13.79 5.77
CA GLY A 212 -15.19 -14.17 4.40
C GLY A 212 -13.96 -14.52 3.56
N LEU A 213 -12.90 -13.71 3.63
CA LEU A 213 -11.63 -13.96 2.93
C LEU A 213 -10.93 -15.21 3.44
N SER A 214 -11.03 -15.53 4.74
CA SER A 214 -10.38 -16.72 5.32
C SER A 214 -10.91 -18.03 4.75
N LYS A 215 -12.11 -18.03 4.16
CA LYS A 215 -12.67 -19.17 3.41
C LYS A 215 -11.86 -19.47 2.14
N LYS A 216 -11.08 -18.50 1.62
CA LYS A 216 -10.13 -18.66 0.52
C LYS A 216 -8.71 -18.78 1.09
N LYS A 217 -8.07 -19.93 0.89
CA LYS A 217 -6.69 -20.13 1.33
C LYS A 217 -5.63 -19.42 0.50
N ILE A 218 -5.97 -19.14 -0.76
CA ILE A 218 -5.11 -18.44 -1.73
C ILE A 218 -5.93 -17.31 -2.33
N LEU A 219 -5.36 -16.11 -2.35
CA LEU A 219 -5.99 -14.93 -2.92
C LEU A 219 -5.30 -14.55 -4.24
N ASP A 220 -6.11 -14.31 -5.26
CA ASP A 220 -5.66 -13.76 -6.54
C ASP A 220 -5.35 -12.25 -6.44
N ILE A 221 -4.60 -11.76 -7.43
CA ILE A 221 -4.19 -10.35 -7.49
C ILE A 221 -5.38 -9.38 -7.55
N ASP A 222 -6.47 -9.71 -8.24
CA ASP A 222 -7.62 -8.80 -8.37
C ASP A 222 -8.34 -8.65 -7.03
N THR A 223 -8.51 -9.76 -6.30
CA THR A 223 -9.00 -9.74 -4.91
C THR A 223 -8.12 -8.85 -4.05
N CYS A 224 -6.79 -8.99 -4.12
CA CYS A 224 -5.87 -8.18 -3.33
C CYS A 224 -5.87 -6.69 -3.75
N SER A 225 -6.09 -6.41 -5.03
CA SER A 225 -6.22 -5.06 -5.59
C SER A 225 -7.51 -4.39 -5.12
N ILE A 226 -8.62 -5.12 -5.01
CA ILE A 226 -9.84 -4.59 -4.38
C ILE A 226 -9.57 -4.22 -2.91
N LEU A 227 -8.80 -5.04 -2.18
CA LEU A 227 -8.44 -4.75 -0.79
C LEU A 227 -7.52 -3.53 -0.67
N SER A 228 -6.58 -3.33 -1.61
CA SER A 228 -5.67 -2.17 -1.58
C SER A 228 -6.41 -0.84 -1.79
N GLU A 229 -7.56 -0.87 -2.47
CA GLU A 229 -8.44 0.27 -2.68
C GLU A 229 -9.28 0.66 -1.44
N LEU A 230 -9.34 -0.19 -0.41
CA LEU A 230 -10.05 0.10 0.84
C LEU A 230 -9.22 1.01 1.77
N TYR A 231 -9.92 1.78 2.62
CA TYR A 231 -9.30 2.69 3.61
C TYR A 231 -8.72 1.97 4.86
N ILE A 232 -8.21 0.75 4.70
CA ILE A 232 -7.73 -0.12 5.79
C ILE A 232 -6.34 -0.72 5.51
N LYS A 233 -5.45 0.03 4.82
CA LYS A 233 -4.08 -0.40 4.45
C LYS A 233 -3.38 -1.23 5.52
N LYS A 234 -3.35 -0.76 6.77
CA LYS A 234 -2.68 -1.46 7.89
C LYS A 234 -3.18 -2.90 8.08
N PHE A 235 -4.49 -3.13 7.98
CA PHE A 235 -5.09 -4.46 8.16
C PHE A 235 -4.86 -5.34 6.94
N VAL A 236 -4.91 -4.75 5.73
CA VAL A 236 -4.64 -5.47 4.49
C VAL A 236 -3.18 -5.92 4.45
N VAL A 237 -2.22 -5.02 4.71
CA VAL A 237 -0.78 -5.34 4.81
C VAL A 237 -0.53 -6.42 5.87
N LYS A 238 -1.18 -6.36 7.03
CA LYS A 238 -1.06 -7.43 8.04
C LYS A 238 -1.52 -8.81 7.51
N TYR A 239 -2.50 -8.82 6.61
CA TYR A 239 -3.11 -10.04 6.09
C TYR A 239 -2.38 -10.63 4.88
N ILE A 240 -1.94 -9.81 3.92
CA ILE A 240 -1.29 -10.26 2.67
C ILE A 240 0.20 -9.89 2.56
N GLY A 241 0.71 -9.15 3.54
CA GLY A 241 2.06 -8.63 3.56
C GLY A 241 2.31 -7.43 2.65
N GLY A 242 3.48 -6.82 2.83
CA GLY A 242 3.90 -5.63 2.12
C GLY A 242 4.10 -5.81 0.61
N LYS A 243 4.87 -6.82 0.20
CA LYS A 243 5.16 -7.10 -1.22
C LYS A 243 3.88 -7.32 -2.04
N MET A 244 2.96 -8.15 -1.52
CA MET A 244 1.69 -8.39 -2.21
C MET A 244 0.83 -7.12 -2.26
N TYR A 245 0.83 -6.31 -1.20
CA TYR A 245 0.12 -5.02 -1.21
C TYR A 245 0.68 -4.10 -2.30
N GLY A 246 2.00 -3.99 -2.43
CA GLY A 246 2.66 -3.24 -3.50
C GLY A 246 2.26 -3.70 -4.91
N LEU A 247 2.31 -5.01 -5.17
CA LEU A 247 1.82 -5.60 -6.42
C LEU A 247 0.34 -5.29 -6.69
N SER A 248 -0.48 -5.32 -5.64
CA SER A 248 -1.92 -5.04 -5.72
C SER A 248 -2.20 -3.58 -6.08
N VAL A 249 -1.37 -2.63 -5.62
CA VAL A 249 -1.46 -1.23 -6.03
C VAL A 249 -1.09 -1.07 -7.52
N LEU A 250 -0.01 -1.71 -7.98
CA LEU A 250 0.37 -1.68 -9.40
C LEU A 250 -0.76 -2.22 -10.30
N ASN A 251 -1.30 -3.40 -9.95
CA ASN A 251 -2.39 -4.01 -10.69
C ASN A 251 -3.66 -3.15 -10.65
N SER A 252 -3.96 -2.50 -9.52
CA SER A 252 -5.10 -1.58 -9.43
C SER A 252 -4.97 -0.40 -10.38
N GLN A 253 -3.76 0.09 -10.66
CA GLN A 253 -3.50 1.14 -11.65
C GLN A 253 -3.43 0.64 -13.10
N GLY A 254 -3.61 -0.67 -13.35
CA GLY A 254 -3.49 -1.26 -14.68
C GLY A 254 -2.05 -1.40 -15.17
N ILE A 255 -1.08 -1.27 -14.26
CA ILE A 255 0.34 -1.49 -14.56
C ILE A 255 0.59 -2.99 -14.66
N LYS A 256 1.34 -3.40 -15.70
CA LYS A 256 1.56 -4.80 -16.01
C LYS A 256 2.44 -5.47 -14.94
N ILE A 257 1.94 -6.54 -14.35
CA ILE A 257 2.67 -7.41 -13.42
C ILE A 257 2.60 -8.88 -13.89
N PRO A 258 3.47 -9.77 -13.39
CA PRO A 258 3.31 -11.21 -13.63
C PRO A 258 2.09 -11.75 -12.88
N TYR A 259 1.59 -12.91 -13.33
CA TYR A 259 0.53 -13.62 -12.61
C TYR A 259 1.00 -13.88 -11.18
N SER A 260 0.22 -13.39 -10.21
CA SER A 260 0.59 -13.38 -8.80
C SER A 260 -0.58 -13.80 -7.93
N VAL A 261 -0.31 -14.65 -6.94
CA VAL A 261 -1.24 -15.03 -5.88
C VAL A 261 -0.55 -14.97 -4.53
N VAL A 262 -1.32 -14.93 -3.45
CA VAL A 262 -0.77 -14.90 -2.08
C VAL A 262 -1.43 -15.94 -1.19
N VAL A 263 -0.62 -16.58 -0.36
CA VAL A 263 -1.07 -17.31 0.83
C VAL A 263 -1.08 -16.32 2.00
N PRO A 264 -2.25 -15.95 2.55
CA PRO A 264 -2.32 -14.96 3.63
C PRO A 264 -1.62 -15.42 4.90
N THR A 265 -1.33 -14.46 5.76
CA THR A 265 -0.77 -14.68 7.11
C THR A 265 -1.57 -15.72 7.89
N GLY A 266 -0.87 -16.71 8.45
CA GLY A 266 -1.46 -17.73 9.34
C GLY A 266 -2.33 -18.78 8.63
N VAL A 267 -2.36 -18.79 7.29
CA VAL A 267 -3.12 -19.75 6.50
C VAL A 267 -2.25 -20.92 6.08
N GLU A 268 -2.68 -22.15 6.36
CA GLU A 268 -2.04 -23.38 5.88
C GLU A 268 -2.67 -23.92 4.58
N VAL A 269 -1.81 -24.33 3.66
CA VAL A 269 -2.17 -24.83 2.32
C VAL A 269 -1.72 -26.26 2.12
N SER A 270 -2.45 -27.02 1.31
CA SER A 270 -2.09 -28.36 0.83
C SER A 270 -1.84 -28.35 -0.68
N GLU A 271 -1.31 -29.46 -1.23
CA GLU A 271 -1.09 -29.60 -2.68
C GLU A 271 -2.35 -29.32 -3.50
N SER A 272 -3.51 -29.82 -3.04
CA SER A 272 -4.82 -29.60 -3.67
C SER A 272 -5.24 -28.12 -3.75
N ASP A 273 -4.75 -27.28 -2.83
CA ASP A 273 -5.03 -25.84 -2.88
C ASP A 273 -4.22 -25.18 -4.01
N LEU A 274 -3.01 -25.69 -4.27
CA LEU A 274 -2.06 -25.16 -5.25
C LEU A 274 -2.35 -25.60 -6.69
N GLU A 275 -3.10 -26.68 -6.91
CA GLU A 275 -3.53 -27.13 -8.24
C GLU A 275 -4.28 -26.05 -9.04
N LYS A 276 -4.87 -25.07 -8.34
CA LYS A 276 -5.62 -23.96 -8.94
C LYS A 276 -4.75 -22.80 -9.42
N ILE A 277 -3.45 -22.83 -9.13
CA ILE A 277 -2.49 -21.80 -9.54
C ILE A 277 -2.21 -21.98 -11.04
N ASN A 278 -2.29 -20.87 -11.80
CA ASN A 278 -2.11 -20.90 -13.24
C ASN A 278 -0.66 -21.29 -13.63
N PRO A 279 -0.44 -22.34 -14.43
CA PRO A 279 0.89 -22.81 -14.82
C PRO A 279 1.51 -22.06 -16.00
N VAL A 280 1.34 -20.72 -16.10
CA VAL A 280 1.73 -19.91 -17.28
C VAL A 280 3.08 -20.32 -17.86
N TYR A 281 4.10 -20.49 -17.01
CA TYR A 281 5.42 -20.99 -17.40
C TYR A 281 5.85 -22.29 -16.72
N GLY A 282 5.01 -22.84 -15.83
CA GLY A 282 5.34 -24.00 -14.97
C GLY A 282 6.39 -23.74 -13.88
N HIS A 283 6.97 -22.53 -13.84
CA HIS A 283 7.96 -22.07 -12.86
C HIS A 283 7.50 -20.80 -12.16
N TYR A 284 7.91 -20.65 -10.89
CA TYR A 284 7.45 -19.61 -10.00
C TYR A 284 8.59 -19.02 -9.16
N SER A 285 8.40 -17.78 -8.73
CA SER A 285 9.08 -17.23 -7.57
C SER A 285 8.16 -17.38 -6.35
N VAL A 286 8.73 -17.87 -5.25
CA VAL A 286 8.04 -18.02 -3.96
C VAL A 286 8.72 -17.08 -2.99
N ARG A 287 8.06 -15.97 -2.67
CA ARG A 287 8.65 -14.81 -1.99
C ARG A 287 7.98 -14.58 -0.64
N SER A 288 8.78 -14.20 0.35
CA SER A 288 8.30 -13.62 1.60
C SER A 288 7.50 -12.35 1.35
N SER A 289 6.45 -12.12 2.12
CA SER A 289 5.69 -10.87 2.13
C SER A 289 5.32 -10.63 3.58
N ALA A 290 6.28 -10.16 4.39
CA ALA A 290 6.00 -9.86 5.79
C ALA A 290 5.20 -8.56 5.96
N ASP A 291 4.54 -8.41 7.10
CA ASP A 291 3.79 -7.20 7.46
C ASP A 291 4.66 -5.99 7.83
N ILE A 292 5.97 -6.21 8.02
CA ILE A 292 6.94 -5.19 8.46
C ILE A 292 8.07 -4.91 7.46
N GLU A 293 8.17 -5.66 6.36
CA GLU A 293 9.23 -5.47 5.34
C GLU A 293 9.23 -4.06 4.73
N ASP A 294 8.08 -3.40 4.73
CA ASP A 294 7.90 -2.07 4.14
C ASP A 294 7.77 -0.97 5.22
N GLY A 295 8.36 -1.17 6.39
CA GLY A 295 8.31 -0.22 7.49
C GLY A 295 9.09 1.08 7.21
N GLU A 296 8.62 2.21 7.71
CA GLU A 296 9.29 3.52 7.53
C GLU A 296 10.69 3.60 8.18
N LYS A 297 10.94 2.77 9.21
CA LYS A 297 12.17 2.81 10.02
C LYS A 297 13.19 1.74 9.61
N ASN A 298 12.73 0.55 9.25
CA ASN A 298 13.53 -0.66 9.08
C ASN A 298 13.07 -1.40 7.81
N SER A 299 13.95 -1.61 6.83
CA SER A 299 13.59 -2.23 5.55
C SER A 299 13.58 -3.77 5.55
N PHE A 300 14.13 -4.41 6.60
CA PHE A 300 14.31 -5.87 6.67
C PHE A 300 14.92 -6.48 5.39
N ALA A 301 15.71 -5.68 4.64
CA ALA A 301 16.22 -6.08 3.34
C ALA A 301 17.01 -7.40 3.43
N GLY A 302 16.60 -8.41 2.67
CA GLY A 302 17.23 -9.73 2.65
C GLY A 302 17.05 -10.58 3.92
N MET A 303 16.29 -10.12 4.93
CA MET A 303 16.16 -10.87 6.19
C MET A 303 15.31 -12.14 6.06
N PHE A 304 14.41 -12.19 5.08
CA PHE A 304 13.52 -13.31 4.81
C PHE A 304 13.88 -14.03 3.52
N ASP A 305 13.56 -15.32 3.45
CA ASP A 305 13.93 -16.14 2.31
C ASP A 305 13.01 -15.88 1.11
N SER A 306 13.55 -16.05 -0.09
CA SER A 306 12.82 -16.05 -1.36
C SER A 306 13.50 -17.03 -2.31
N TYR A 307 12.70 -17.75 -3.09
CA TYR A 307 13.20 -18.78 -4.00
C TYR A 307 12.71 -18.47 -5.42
N LEU A 308 13.65 -18.42 -6.37
CA LEU A 308 13.36 -18.20 -7.78
C LEU A 308 13.33 -19.52 -8.55
N ASN A 309 12.71 -19.52 -9.73
CA ASN A 309 12.66 -20.65 -10.66
C ASN A 309 12.14 -21.98 -10.06
N VAL A 310 11.27 -21.91 -9.06
CA VAL A 310 10.68 -23.07 -8.37
C VAL A 310 9.72 -23.79 -9.31
N SER A 311 9.88 -25.11 -9.48
CA SER A 311 8.93 -25.90 -10.27
C SER A 311 7.55 -25.92 -9.59
N GLY A 312 6.47 -25.99 -10.38
CA GLY A 312 5.11 -26.10 -9.84
C GLY A 312 4.91 -27.22 -8.81
N LYS A 313 5.70 -28.32 -8.89
CA LYS A 313 5.65 -29.44 -7.93
C LYS A 313 6.29 -29.13 -6.58
N GLU A 314 7.15 -28.12 -6.51
CA GLU A 314 7.97 -27.78 -5.34
C GLU A 314 7.43 -26.56 -4.60
N ILE A 315 6.31 -25.96 -5.07
CA ILE A 315 5.73 -24.75 -4.47
C ILE A 315 5.43 -24.96 -2.98
N LEU A 316 4.80 -26.08 -2.60
CA LEU A 316 4.41 -26.32 -1.22
C LEU A 316 5.61 -26.37 -0.26
N GLU A 317 6.67 -27.06 -0.67
CA GLU A 317 7.91 -27.13 0.10
C GLU A 317 8.52 -25.73 0.29
N ASN A 318 8.56 -24.93 -0.77
CA ASN A 318 9.12 -23.58 -0.73
C ASN A 318 8.25 -22.59 0.07
N ILE A 319 6.92 -22.74 0.07
CA ILE A 319 6.04 -21.97 0.97
C ILE A 319 6.42 -22.24 2.44
N ASN A 320 6.64 -23.51 2.80
CA ASN A 320 7.01 -23.88 4.16
C ASN A 320 8.39 -23.33 4.55
N LYS A 321 9.37 -23.36 3.63
CA LYS A 321 10.69 -22.74 3.84
C LYS A 321 10.58 -21.23 4.08
N VAL A 322 9.83 -20.52 3.22
CA VAL A 322 9.61 -19.06 3.37
C VAL A 322 8.95 -18.74 4.70
N LYS A 323 7.90 -19.48 5.12
CA LYS A 323 7.27 -19.29 6.43
C LYS A 323 8.23 -19.55 7.59
N ALA A 324 9.09 -20.55 7.48
CA ALA A 324 10.07 -20.89 8.50
C ALA A 324 11.16 -19.81 8.67
N SER A 325 11.44 -19.02 7.62
CA SER A 325 12.45 -17.95 7.63
C SER A 325 12.19 -16.86 8.68
N VAL A 326 10.94 -16.70 9.14
CA VAL A 326 10.57 -15.83 10.28
C VAL A 326 11.30 -16.23 11.58
N ASN A 327 11.82 -17.45 11.66
CA ASN A 327 12.56 -17.96 12.81
C ASN A 327 14.05 -18.16 12.51
N ASN A 328 14.62 -17.52 11.49
CA ASN A 328 16.06 -17.60 11.26
C ASN A 328 16.85 -16.81 12.33
N ALA A 329 18.13 -17.14 12.50
CA ALA A 329 18.96 -16.55 13.57
C ALA A 329 19.19 -15.05 13.36
N ARG A 330 19.47 -14.64 12.12
CA ARG A 330 19.69 -13.23 11.74
C ARG A 330 18.51 -12.32 12.06
N LEU A 331 17.28 -12.76 11.79
CA LEU A 331 16.09 -11.97 12.09
C LEU A 331 15.85 -11.83 13.58
N ARG A 332 16.10 -12.89 14.38
CA ARG A 332 16.00 -12.80 15.84
C ARG A 332 16.95 -11.75 16.41
N GLU A 333 18.19 -11.72 15.92
CA GLU A 333 19.17 -10.71 16.32
C GLU A 333 18.73 -9.31 15.92
N TYR A 334 18.29 -9.13 14.67
CA TYR A 334 17.79 -7.84 14.17
C TYR A 334 16.59 -7.32 14.97
N ILE A 335 15.62 -8.19 15.28
CA ILE A 335 14.45 -7.87 16.10
C ILE A 335 14.87 -7.47 17.52
N GLN A 336 15.80 -8.23 18.12
CA GLN A 336 16.27 -7.96 19.48
C GLN A 336 17.02 -6.62 19.58
N VAL A 337 17.91 -6.34 18.62
CA VAL A 337 18.70 -5.09 18.57
C VAL A 337 17.78 -3.88 18.40
N ASN A 338 16.74 -4.00 17.57
CA ASN A 338 15.86 -2.88 17.24
C ASN A 338 14.60 -2.80 18.12
N GLY A 339 14.40 -3.75 19.04
CA GLY A 339 13.23 -3.80 19.93
C GLY A 339 11.90 -3.95 19.18
N LEU A 340 11.86 -4.83 18.17
CA LEU A 340 10.71 -5.00 17.28
C LEU A 340 9.81 -6.18 17.72
N ASP A 341 8.58 -6.19 17.22
CA ASP A 341 7.67 -7.33 17.36
C ASP A 341 7.99 -8.42 16.33
N GLN A 342 7.56 -9.66 16.61
CA GLN A 342 7.70 -10.78 15.68
C GLN A 342 6.84 -10.53 14.42
N PRO A 343 7.43 -10.62 13.20
CA PRO A 343 6.70 -10.44 11.96
C PRO A 343 5.66 -11.52 11.71
N HIS A 344 4.61 -11.13 11.00
CA HIS A 344 3.68 -12.05 10.36
C HIS A 344 4.08 -12.25 8.90
N MET A 345 4.03 -13.49 8.43
CA MET A 345 4.46 -13.84 7.08
C MET A 345 3.30 -14.31 6.21
N ALA A 346 3.03 -13.57 5.15
CA ALA A 346 2.33 -14.05 3.98
C ALA A 346 3.34 -14.51 2.91
N VAL A 347 2.90 -15.35 1.98
CA VAL A 347 3.78 -15.89 0.92
C VAL A 347 3.22 -15.56 -0.45
N VAL A 348 4.00 -14.82 -1.25
CA VAL A 348 3.65 -14.50 -2.64
C VAL A 348 4.18 -15.60 -3.55
N ILE A 349 3.32 -16.07 -4.46
CA ILE A 349 3.66 -17.01 -5.52
C ILE A 349 3.42 -16.27 -6.83
N GLN A 350 4.49 -16.03 -7.58
CA GLN A 350 4.47 -15.21 -8.78
C GLN A 350 5.09 -15.96 -9.94
N SER A 351 4.47 -15.95 -11.13
CA SER A 351 4.97 -16.64 -12.31
C SER A 351 6.39 -16.17 -12.67
N PHE A 352 7.28 -17.10 -12.95
CA PHE A 352 8.69 -16.82 -13.21
C PHE A 352 9.11 -17.28 -14.60
N LYS A 353 9.86 -16.42 -15.29
CA LYS A 353 10.59 -16.72 -16.53
C LYS A 353 11.82 -15.83 -16.56
N GLU A 354 12.94 -16.37 -17.02
CA GLU A 354 14.20 -15.62 -17.10
C GLU A 354 14.02 -14.38 -18.01
N PRO A 355 14.30 -13.16 -17.51
CA PRO A 355 14.09 -11.94 -18.27
C PRO A 355 15.28 -11.61 -19.19
N GLN A 356 15.07 -10.69 -20.13
CA GLN A 356 16.15 -10.11 -20.95
C GLN A 356 16.97 -9.10 -20.13
N TYR A 357 16.26 -8.24 -19.40
CA TYR A 357 16.82 -7.27 -18.47
C TYR A 357 16.00 -7.26 -17.19
N ALA A 358 16.64 -6.97 -16.07
CA ALA A 358 15.97 -6.71 -14.81
C ALA A 358 16.64 -5.52 -14.12
N GLY A 359 15.86 -4.78 -13.36
CA GLY A 359 16.31 -3.53 -12.78
C GLY A 359 15.53 -3.10 -11.57
N VAL A 360 16.07 -2.08 -10.92
CA VAL A 360 15.45 -1.35 -9.81
C VAL A 360 15.40 0.12 -10.16
N TRP A 361 14.30 0.78 -9.82
CA TRP A 361 14.15 2.23 -9.90
C TRP A 361 13.93 2.79 -8.51
N ILE A 362 14.66 3.83 -8.13
CA ILE A 362 14.35 4.64 -6.94
C ILE A 362 14.02 6.06 -7.36
N GLY A 363 12.78 6.46 -7.12
CA GLY A 363 12.29 7.82 -7.34
C GLY A 363 12.75 8.77 -6.24
N ASN A 364 13.21 9.96 -6.64
CA ASN A 364 13.57 11.06 -5.74
C ASN A 364 12.54 12.20 -5.75
N SER A 365 11.87 12.41 -6.89
CA SER A 365 10.76 13.35 -7.06
C SER A 365 9.91 12.92 -8.24
N ASP A 366 8.77 13.59 -8.47
CA ASP A 366 7.89 13.37 -9.63
C ASP A 366 8.60 13.43 -11.00
N VAL A 367 9.79 14.04 -11.08
CA VAL A 367 10.58 14.25 -12.31
C VAL A 367 12.01 13.73 -12.24
N SER A 368 12.43 13.04 -11.17
CA SER A 368 13.80 12.55 -11.01
C SER A 368 13.91 11.23 -10.26
N GLY A 369 14.95 10.46 -10.57
CA GLY A 369 15.25 9.17 -9.93
C GLY A 369 16.50 8.50 -10.50
N VAL A 370 16.83 7.33 -9.97
CA VAL A 370 17.93 6.48 -10.43
C VAL A 370 17.37 5.15 -10.90
N LEU A 371 17.81 4.71 -12.07
CA LEU A 371 17.56 3.37 -12.61
C LEU A 371 18.87 2.58 -12.57
N GLU A 372 18.87 1.40 -11.95
CA GLU A 372 19.96 0.43 -12.08
C GLU A 372 19.44 -0.84 -12.76
N TRP A 373 20.17 -1.37 -13.73
CA TRP A 373 19.76 -2.59 -14.43
C TRP A 373 20.93 -3.46 -14.88
N VAL A 374 20.62 -4.75 -15.10
CA VAL A 374 21.54 -5.78 -15.60
C VAL A 374 20.87 -6.61 -16.69
N SER A 375 21.68 -7.30 -17.48
CA SER A 375 21.20 -8.34 -18.39
C SER A 375 20.88 -9.64 -17.63
N GLY A 376 19.74 -10.24 -17.96
CA GLY A 376 19.21 -11.41 -17.28
C GLY A 376 18.64 -11.08 -15.90
N ASN A 377 18.84 -11.99 -14.96
CA ASN A 377 18.20 -11.98 -13.64
C ASN A 377 18.60 -10.80 -12.74
N GLY A 378 17.61 -10.20 -12.08
CA GLY A 378 17.79 -9.09 -11.12
C GLY A 378 18.43 -9.49 -9.79
N GLU A 379 18.52 -10.79 -9.46
CA GLU A 379 19.25 -11.28 -8.29
C GLU A 379 20.71 -10.79 -8.28
N LYS A 380 21.30 -10.56 -9.45
CA LYS A 380 22.65 -10.00 -9.59
C LYS A 380 22.79 -8.57 -9.03
N LEU A 381 21.71 -7.79 -9.07
CA LEU A 381 21.65 -6.44 -8.48
C LEU A 381 21.60 -6.53 -6.96
N VAL A 382 20.71 -7.37 -6.44
CA VAL A 382 20.46 -7.49 -5.00
C VAL A 382 21.66 -8.08 -4.28
N SER A 383 22.22 -9.17 -4.82
CA SER A 383 23.47 -9.79 -4.32
C SER A 383 24.70 -8.92 -4.52
N GLY A 384 24.63 -7.93 -5.43
CA GLY A 384 25.79 -7.16 -5.85
C GLY A 384 26.84 -8.01 -6.56
N SER A 385 26.46 -9.11 -7.22
CA SER A 385 27.42 -9.99 -7.94
C SER A 385 27.84 -9.46 -9.31
N SER A 386 27.32 -8.31 -9.74
CA SER A 386 27.74 -7.60 -10.95
C SER A 386 27.61 -6.09 -10.78
N THR A 387 28.43 -5.33 -11.50
CA THR A 387 28.28 -3.87 -11.61
C THR A 387 27.11 -3.55 -12.56
N PRO A 388 26.07 -2.83 -12.11
CA PRO A 388 24.93 -2.50 -12.95
C PRO A 388 25.21 -1.36 -13.93
N HIS A 389 24.40 -1.29 -14.99
CA HIS A 389 24.21 -0.05 -15.73
C HIS A 389 23.38 0.91 -14.88
N THR A 390 23.83 2.16 -14.77
CA THR A 390 23.16 3.18 -13.96
C THR A 390 22.72 4.34 -14.85
N GLU A 391 21.45 4.72 -14.75
CA GLU A 391 20.89 5.89 -15.40
C GLU A 391 20.41 6.89 -14.35
N ILE A 392 20.79 8.14 -14.54
CA ILE A 392 20.39 9.24 -13.66
C ILE A 392 19.40 10.11 -14.41
N TRP A 393 18.18 10.15 -13.88
CA TRP A 393 17.09 10.91 -14.47
C TRP A 393 16.91 12.21 -13.70
N LYS A 394 17.13 13.35 -14.37
CA LYS A 394 16.92 14.70 -13.84
C LYS A 394 16.02 15.47 -14.79
N ASP A 395 14.99 16.11 -14.23
CA ASP A 395 13.99 16.86 -15.02
C ASP A 395 13.46 16.07 -16.23
N GLN A 396 13.19 14.77 -16.01
CA GLN A 396 12.73 13.80 -17.01
C GLN A 396 13.71 13.50 -18.15
N GLN A 397 15.00 13.80 -17.97
CA GLN A 397 16.03 13.58 -18.99
C GLN A 397 17.12 12.64 -18.49
N CYS A 398 17.60 11.78 -19.42
CA CYS A 398 18.78 10.94 -19.28
C CYS A 398 19.47 10.84 -20.66
N SER A 399 20.81 10.87 -20.67
CA SER A 399 21.61 10.89 -21.90
C SER A 399 21.74 9.52 -22.58
N ASP A 400 21.79 8.44 -21.80
CA ASP A 400 21.90 7.06 -22.29
C ASP A 400 20.88 6.20 -21.56
N ALA A 401 19.70 6.05 -22.16
CA ALA A 401 18.53 5.46 -21.53
C ALA A 401 18.17 4.15 -22.19
N LEU A 402 17.93 3.12 -21.38
CA LEU A 402 17.41 1.84 -21.84
C LEU A 402 15.98 2.02 -22.37
N GLU A 403 15.73 1.44 -23.54
CA GLU A 403 14.43 1.48 -24.21
C GLU A 403 13.77 0.11 -24.26
N CYS A 404 12.45 0.11 -24.12
CA CYS A 404 11.58 -1.05 -24.28
C CYS A 404 10.42 -0.66 -25.19
N ASN A 405 10.26 -1.35 -26.33
CA ASN A 405 9.23 -1.03 -27.34
C ASN A 405 9.18 0.45 -27.77
N GLY A 406 10.34 1.08 -27.94
CA GLY A 406 10.46 2.47 -28.38
C GLY A 406 10.06 3.52 -27.32
N LYS A 407 9.93 3.11 -26.06
CA LYS A 407 9.80 4.02 -24.91
C LYS A 407 10.99 3.85 -23.99
N LYS A 408 11.50 4.96 -23.43
CA LYS A 408 12.54 4.90 -22.40
C LYS A 408 11.95 4.37 -21.10
N ILE A 409 12.64 3.42 -20.48
CA ILE A 409 12.14 2.78 -19.25
C ILE A 409 12.00 3.81 -18.12
N GLY A 410 12.97 4.71 -17.95
CA GLY A 410 12.87 5.74 -16.90
C GLY A 410 11.72 6.74 -17.09
N GLU A 411 11.28 7.04 -18.31
CA GLU A 411 10.06 7.83 -18.54
C GLU A 411 8.82 7.08 -18.01
N LEU A 412 8.75 5.78 -18.25
CA LEU A 412 7.68 4.92 -17.71
C LEU A 412 7.74 4.83 -16.18
N MET A 413 8.94 4.81 -15.58
CA MET A 413 9.06 4.82 -14.11
C MET A 413 8.54 6.13 -13.50
N LEU A 414 8.81 7.27 -14.14
CA LEU A 414 8.28 8.57 -13.76
C LEU A 414 6.75 8.65 -13.93
N GLU A 415 6.20 8.04 -14.98
CA GLU A 415 4.75 7.90 -15.16
C GLU A 415 4.13 7.02 -14.05
N TYR A 416 4.71 5.85 -13.80
CA TYR A 416 4.20 4.89 -12.82
C TYR A 416 4.25 5.41 -11.39
N GLN A 417 5.28 6.16 -11.00
CA GLN A 417 5.32 6.75 -9.66
C GLN A 417 4.20 7.79 -9.46
N GLN A 418 3.84 8.55 -10.50
CA GLN A 418 2.72 9.50 -10.45
C GLN A 418 1.39 8.75 -10.31
N LEU A 419 1.21 7.65 -11.05
CA LEU A 419 0.01 6.81 -10.96
C LEU A 419 -0.18 6.19 -9.56
N VAL A 420 0.90 5.74 -8.91
CA VAL A 420 0.83 5.19 -7.55
C VAL A 420 0.81 6.28 -6.46
N GLY A 421 1.04 7.54 -6.83
CA GLY A 421 0.90 8.70 -5.95
C GLY A 421 2.04 8.91 -4.94
N SER A 422 3.22 8.36 -5.20
CA SER A 422 4.41 8.54 -4.35
C SER A 422 5.69 8.28 -5.12
N ASN A 423 6.80 8.88 -4.70
CA ASN A 423 8.13 8.40 -5.06
C ASN A 423 8.22 6.89 -4.82
N ALA A 424 8.69 6.16 -5.81
CA ALA A 424 8.59 4.71 -5.84
C ALA A 424 9.96 4.03 -5.85
N ASP A 425 10.04 2.96 -5.09
CA ASP A 425 11.02 1.89 -5.23
C ASP A 425 10.35 0.77 -6.04
N PHE A 426 10.75 0.63 -7.29
CA PHE A 426 10.22 -0.38 -8.19
C PHE A 426 11.26 -1.43 -8.53
N GLU A 427 10.89 -2.70 -8.45
CA GLU A 427 11.60 -3.78 -9.14
C GLU A 427 10.87 -4.09 -10.44
N TRP A 428 11.60 -4.29 -11.53
CA TRP A 428 11.02 -4.52 -12.85
C TRP A 428 11.87 -5.45 -13.70
N MET A 429 11.27 -5.97 -14.77
CA MET A 429 11.96 -6.74 -15.79
C MET A 429 11.45 -6.40 -17.18
N VAL A 430 12.29 -6.63 -18.18
CA VAL A 430 11.88 -6.73 -19.59
C VAL A 430 11.83 -8.21 -19.95
N LEU A 431 10.63 -8.68 -20.27
CA LEU A 431 10.39 -10.06 -20.67
C LEU A 431 9.65 -10.05 -21.99
N ASP A 432 10.17 -10.80 -22.96
CA ASP A 432 9.63 -10.88 -24.33
C ASP A 432 9.39 -9.48 -24.96
N GLY A 433 10.29 -8.52 -24.66
CA GLY A 433 10.23 -7.15 -25.16
C GLY A 433 9.22 -6.24 -24.44
N GLU A 434 8.59 -6.68 -23.36
CA GLU A 434 7.64 -5.87 -22.59
C GLU A 434 8.15 -5.58 -21.17
N LEU A 435 7.93 -4.35 -20.71
CA LEU A 435 8.20 -3.94 -19.34
C LEU A 435 7.12 -4.53 -18.40
N ILE A 436 7.58 -5.25 -17.38
CA ILE A 436 6.72 -5.89 -16.37
C ILE A 436 7.26 -5.54 -14.98
N MET A 437 6.38 -5.07 -14.11
CA MET A 437 6.72 -4.66 -12.75
C MET A 437 6.65 -5.86 -11.78
N LEU A 438 7.70 -6.04 -10.99
CA LEU A 438 7.88 -7.16 -10.06
C LEU A 438 7.59 -6.78 -8.60
N GLN A 439 7.76 -5.50 -8.25
CA GLN A 439 7.51 -4.99 -6.90
C GLN A 439 7.31 -3.47 -6.94
N PHE A 440 6.54 -2.96 -5.98
CA PHE A 440 6.45 -1.54 -5.67
C PHE A 440 6.49 -1.33 -4.17
N ARG A 441 7.28 -0.35 -3.72
CA ARG A 441 7.26 0.20 -2.37
C ARG A 441 7.35 1.73 -2.41
N PRO A 442 6.67 2.46 -1.53
CA PRO A 442 6.90 3.90 -1.39
C PRO A 442 8.30 4.19 -0.83
N VAL A 443 9.01 5.16 -1.40
CA VAL A 443 10.30 5.62 -0.87
C VAL A 443 10.07 6.47 0.37
N THR A 444 10.54 6.00 1.53
CA THR A 444 10.34 6.68 2.83
C THR A 444 11.52 7.56 3.26
N LYS A 445 12.72 7.32 2.69
CA LYS A 445 13.92 8.14 2.91
C LYS A 445 14.39 8.75 1.59
N LYS A 446 14.63 10.08 1.57
CA LYS A 446 15.17 10.76 0.38
C LYS A 446 16.54 10.21 0.02
N VAL A 447 16.68 9.77 -1.22
CA VAL A 447 17.97 9.48 -1.84
C VAL A 447 18.52 10.78 -2.41
N ILE A 448 19.64 11.26 -1.88
CA ILE A 448 20.32 12.44 -2.43
C ILE A 448 21.14 11.97 -3.64
N ILE A 449 20.70 12.35 -4.84
CA ILE A 449 21.41 12.08 -6.10
C ILE A 449 22.21 13.34 -6.45
N ASP A 450 23.49 13.38 -6.10
CA ASP A 450 24.39 14.50 -6.44
C ASP A 450 25.10 14.29 -7.79
N ASP A 451 25.57 15.37 -8.41
CA ASP A 451 26.33 15.36 -9.69
C ASP A 451 27.68 14.61 -9.59
N SER A 452 28.15 14.34 -8.37
CA SER A 452 29.38 13.57 -8.09
C SER A 452 29.31 12.11 -8.56
N TYR A 453 28.13 11.61 -8.95
CA TYR A 453 27.91 10.27 -9.47
C TYR A 453 28.70 9.93 -10.76
N THR A 454 29.20 10.95 -11.47
CA THR A 454 29.90 10.78 -12.76
C THR A 454 31.34 11.30 -12.74
N THR A 455 31.82 11.80 -11.60
CA THR A 455 33.13 12.43 -11.54
C THR A 455 34.22 11.40 -11.27
N ASN A 456 34.93 10.99 -12.33
CA ASN A 456 36.26 10.38 -12.21
C ASN A 456 37.19 11.36 -11.48
N HIS A 457 37.45 11.09 -10.20
CA HIS A 457 38.41 11.87 -9.42
C HIS A 457 39.84 11.40 -9.67
N THR A 458 40.77 12.34 -9.79
CA THR A 458 42.15 12.11 -10.25
C THR A 458 43.12 11.59 -9.18
N GLU A 459 42.66 11.40 -7.93
CA GLU A 459 43.46 10.86 -6.83
C GLU A 459 42.64 9.85 -6.01
N GLY A 460 43.07 8.59 -6.00
CA GLY A 460 42.43 7.49 -5.27
C GLY A 460 41.70 6.48 -6.17
N PHE A 461 40.98 5.56 -5.54
CA PHE A 461 40.05 4.66 -6.20
C PHE A 461 38.64 5.29 -6.20
N SER A 462 37.87 5.01 -7.24
CA SER A 462 36.51 5.54 -7.40
C SER A 462 35.52 4.39 -7.46
N GLY A 463 34.42 4.53 -6.71
CA GLY A 463 33.26 3.66 -6.78
C GLY A 463 31.97 4.48 -6.65
N ILE A 464 30.88 3.80 -6.32
CA ILE A 464 29.55 4.37 -6.19
C ILE A 464 29.37 4.93 -4.76
N PRO A 465 28.92 6.18 -4.58
CA PRO A 465 28.63 6.79 -3.27
C PRO A 465 27.39 6.16 -2.62
N ALA A 466 27.55 4.97 -2.06
CA ALA A 466 26.44 4.13 -1.61
C ALA A 466 25.78 4.62 -0.31
N ALA A 467 26.55 5.08 0.67
CA ALA A 467 26.01 5.65 1.91
C ALA A 467 26.82 6.88 2.34
N PRO A 468 26.17 8.01 2.65
CA PRO A 468 26.85 9.27 2.88
C PRO A 468 27.68 9.27 4.16
N GLY A 469 28.66 10.16 4.20
CA GLY A 469 29.56 10.37 5.34
C GLY A 469 31.03 10.19 4.98
N PHE A 470 31.89 10.42 5.97
CA PHE A 470 33.33 10.43 5.82
C PHE A 470 33.97 9.70 6.98
N VAL A 471 34.92 8.80 6.70
CA VAL A 471 35.62 8.08 7.75
C VAL A 471 37.05 7.70 7.36
N GLU A 472 37.93 7.67 8.35
CA GLU A 472 39.29 7.16 8.24
C GLU A 472 39.45 5.95 9.17
N GLY A 473 40.17 4.94 8.72
CA GLY A 473 40.40 3.74 9.52
C GLY A 473 41.34 2.74 8.86
N GLU A 474 41.75 1.76 9.65
CA GLU A 474 42.47 0.59 9.14
C GLU A 474 41.50 -0.24 8.30
N PRO A 475 41.87 -0.64 7.06
CA PRO A 475 41.11 -1.61 6.31
C PRO A 475 41.20 -2.98 6.99
N ARG A 476 40.19 -3.80 6.75
CA ARG A 476 40.24 -5.23 7.01
C ARG A 476 39.45 -5.94 5.92
N TYR A 477 40.17 -6.69 5.10
CA TYR A 477 39.54 -7.63 4.18
C TYR A 477 38.97 -8.81 4.96
N VAL A 478 37.76 -9.19 4.57
CA VAL A 478 37.04 -10.34 5.08
C VAL A 478 36.52 -11.10 3.87
N GLU A 479 36.77 -12.40 3.85
CA GLU A 479 36.38 -13.30 2.77
C GLU A 479 35.01 -13.93 3.04
N SER A 480 34.68 -14.19 4.32
CA SER A 480 33.44 -14.85 4.73
C SER A 480 32.79 -14.19 5.97
N PRO A 481 31.44 -14.17 6.08
CA PRO A 481 30.74 -13.62 7.25
C PRO A 481 31.00 -14.41 8.55
N ASP A 482 31.56 -15.61 8.47
CA ASP A 482 31.91 -16.42 9.65
C ASP A 482 33.23 -15.99 10.33
N GLU A 483 33.94 -15.04 9.72
CA GLU A 483 35.20 -14.55 10.26
C GLU A 483 35.02 -13.68 11.52
N GLN A 484 36.14 -13.37 12.17
CA GLN A 484 36.12 -12.48 13.32
C GLN A 484 35.59 -11.09 12.96
N ILE A 485 34.59 -10.64 13.72
CA ILE A 485 33.92 -9.34 13.54
C ILE A 485 34.92 -8.19 13.37
N VAL A 486 34.68 -7.38 12.34
CA VAL A 486 35.45 -6.17 12.01
C VAL A 486 35.01 -5.03 12.91
N ALA A 487 35.51 -5.02 14.14
CA ALA A 487 35.20 -3.97 15.10
C ALA A 487 36.09 -2.74 14.91
N ASN A 488 35.48 -1.56 14.76
CA ASN A 488 36.15 -0.25 14.69
C ASN A 488 37.16 -0.06 13.53
N LYS A 489 37.02 -0.85 12.46
CA LYS A 489 37.82 -0.83 11.22
C LYS A 489 36.94 -0.58 10.00
N ILE A 490 37.56 -0.35 8.84
CA ILE A 490 36.85 -0.25 7.56
C ILE A 490 36.76 -1.65 6.96
N LEU A 491 35.54 -2.13 6.74
CA LEU A 491 35.28 -3.42 6.13
C LEU A 491 35.60 -3.37 4.64
N LEU A 492 36.46 -4.27 4.17
CA LEU A 492 36.64 -4.57 2.75
C LEU A 492 36.06 -5.96 2.47
N ALA A 493 35.20 -6.07 1.46
CA ALA A 493 34.63 -7.36 1.06
C ALA A 493 34.36 -7.37 -0.45
N MET A 494 34.32 -8.56 -1.08
CA MET A 494 33.96 -8.65 -2.50
C MET A 494 32.51 -8.19 -2.73
N MET A 495 31.61 -8.70 -1.92
CA MET A 495 30.21 -8.33 -1.80
C MET A 495 29.75 -8.62 -0.37
N THR A 496 28.58 -8.12 0.03
CA THR A 496 27.95 -8.51 1.30
C THR A 496 26.54 -9.00 1.07
N ASP A 497 26.10 -9.90 1.93
CA ASP A 497 24.74 -10.40 2.02
C ASP A 497 24.22 -10.23 3.47
N PRO A 498 22.97 -10.60 3.77
CA PRO A 498 22.39 -10.43 5.11
C PRO A 498 23.18 -11.03 6.26
N ASP A 499 23.99 -12.06 6.02
CA ASP A 499 24.77 -12.74 7.07
C ASP A 499 25.99 -11.90 7.49
N TRP A 500 26.35 -10.87 6.72
CA TRP A 500 27.40 -9.90 7.05
C TRP A 500 26.95 -8.78 8.00
N LEU A 501 25.67 -8.76 8.39
CA LEU A 501 25.11 -7.72 9.26
C LEU A 501 25.95 -7.48 10.54
N PRO A 502 26.47 -8.52 11.25
CA PRO A 502 27.35 -8.31 12.40
C PRO A 502 28.65 -7.56 12.05
N HIS A 503 29.25 -7.81 10.88
CA HIS A 503 30.42 -7.05 10.43
C HIS A 503 30.08 -5.60 10.14
N LEU A 504 29.00 -5.37 9.39
CA LEU A 504 28.54 -4.03 9.02
C LEU A 504 28.25 -3.21 10.29
N MET A 505 27.44 -3.72 11.21
CA MET A 505 27.09 -3.04 12.46
C MET A 505 28.29 -2.60 13.33
N ASN A 506 29.41 -3.31 13.25
CA ASN A 506 30.59 -3.05 14.07
C ASN A 506 31.71 -2.29 13.33
N SER A 507 31.56 -2.10 12.02
CA SER A 507 32.50 -1.38 11.16
C SER A 507 32.32 0.15 11.26
N LYS A 508 33.39 0.87 10.92
CA LYS A 508 33.37 2.35 10.82
C LYS A 508 32.99 2.85 9.44
N GLY A 509 33.18 2.02 8.42
CA GLY A 509 32.95 2.28 7.02
C GLY A 509 33.01 0.96 6.26
N ALA A 510 32.44 0.90 5.06
CA ALA A 510 32.43 -0.30 4.24
C ALA A 510 32.78 0.00 2.79
N ILE A 511 33.62 -0.85 2.19
CA ILE A 511 33.96 -0.83 0.77
C ILE A 511 33.71 -2.20 0.17
N THR A 512 33.09 -2.25 -1.02
CA THR A 512 32.94 -3.50 -1.77
C THR A 512 33.45 -3.42 -3.20
N ALA A 513 34.05 -4.52 -3.69
CA ALA A 513 34.48 -4.62 -5.09
C ALA A 513 33.29 -4.52 -6.05
N TYR A 514 32.19 -5.18 -5.70
CA TYR A 514 30.98 -5.21 -6.50
C TYR A 514 29.79 -4.54 -5.78
N GLY A 515 28.74 -4.24 -6.54
CA GLY A 515 27.48 -3.70 -6.03
C GLY A 515 27.19 -2.27 -6.48
N GLY A 516 25.92 -2.03 -6.80
CA GLY A 516 25.37 -0.72 -7.13
C GLY A 516 24.97 0.10 -5.91
N PHE A 517 24.35 1.25 -6.16
CA PHE A 517 23.76 2.10 -5.13
C PHE A 517 22.58 1.43 -4.41
N LEU A 518 21.98 0.42 -5.04
CA LEU A 518 20.80 -0.29 -4.54
C LEU A 518 21.12 -1.69 -4.01
N CYS A 519 22.39 -2.08 -3.94
CA CYS A 519 22.77 -3.39 -3.39
C CYS A 519 22.53 -3.47 -1.87
N HIS A 520 22.54 -4.69 -1.35
CA HIS A 520 22.38 -4.97 0.09
C HIS A 520 23.31 -4.12 0.97
N THR A 521 24.61 -4.08 0.65
CA THR A 521 25.61 -3.28 1.40
C THR A 521 25.19 -1.82 1.51
N ALA A 522 24.76 -1.22 0.40
CA ALA A 522 24.38 0.19 0.33
C ALA A 522 23.16 0.50 1.19
N ILE A 523 22.14 -0.35 1.13
CA ILE A 523 20.91 -0.19 1.92
C ILE A 523 21.21 -0.26 3.42
N VAL A 524 21.90 -1.32 3.86
CA VAL A 524 22.21 -1.54 5.28
C VAL A 524 23.13 -0.44 5.82
N CYS A 525 24.15 -0.03 5.07
CA CYS A 525 25.05 1.06 5.50
C CYS A 525 24.30 2.39 5.66
N ARG A 526 23.36 2.72 4.75
CA ARG A 526 22.51 3.92 4.89
C ARG A 526 21.61 3.86 6.12
N GLU A 527 21.09 2.68 6.45
CA GLU A 527 20.26 2.51 7.66
C GLU A 527 21.07 2.66 8.94
N LEU A 528 22.28 2.11 8.96
CA LEU A 528 23.19 2.17 10.11
C LEU A 528 23.96 3.50 10.21
N GLY A 529 23.90 4.35 9.19
CA GLY A 529 24.65 5.61 9.12
C GLY A 529 26.16 5.41 8.94
N ILE A 530 26.55 4.32 8.29
CA ILE A 530 27.94 3.94 8.04
C ILE A 530 28.34 4.45 6.65
N PRO A 531 29.42 5.25 6.51
CA PRO A 531 29.90 5.67 5.20
C PRO A 531 30.28 4.46 4.32
N CYS A 532 29.79 4.43 3.08
CA CYS A 532 29.97 3.27 2.20
C CYS A 532 30.25 3.66 0.75
N VAL A 533 31.20 2.95 0.14
CA VAL A 533 31.51 3.02 -1.30
C VAL A 533 31.45 1.61 -1.89
N THR A 534 30.63 1.38 -2.91
CA THR A 534 30.49 0.05 -3.54
C THR A 534 30.99 0.07 -4.97
N GLY A 535 31.25 -1.11 -5.56
CA GLY A 535 31.58 -1.19 -6.98
C GLY A 535 32.94 -0.62 -7.35
N ILE A 536 33.93 -0.66 -6.46
CA ILE A 536 35.28 -0.12 -6.73
C ILE A 536 36.11 -0.98 -7.70
N GLY A 537 35.66 -2.22 -7.97
CA GLY A 537 36.38 -3.21 -8.78
C GLY A 537 37.34 -4.08 -7.96
N GLU A 538 37.62 -5.29 -8.46
CA GLU A 538 38.50 -6.27 -7.80
C GLU A 538 39.94 -5.76 -7.64
N ASP A 539 40.52 -5.19 -8.71
CA ASP A 539 41.90 -4.70 -8.70
C ASP A 539 42.13 -3.63 -7.62
N ALA A 540 41.18 -2.72 -7.45
CA ALA A 540 41.22 -1.68 -6.44
C ALA A 540 41.06 -2.25 -5.02
N LEU A 541 40.15 -3.21 -4.86
CA LEU A 541 39.95 -3.88 -3.57
C LEU A 541 41.19 -4.68 -3.16
N GLU A 542 41.84 -5.37 -4.10
CA GLU A 542 43.08 -6.09 -3.87
C GLU A 542 44.18 -5.12 -3.42
N GLU A 543 44.31 -3.96 -4.07
CA GLU A 543 45.30 -2.96 -3.69
C GLU A 543 45.08 -2.41 -2.27
N LEU A 544 43.83 -2.14 -1.89
CA LEU A 544 43.46 -1.70 -0.54
C LEU A 544 43.67 -2.78 0.53
N SER A 545 43.72 -4.05 0.14
CA SER A 545 43.85 -5.19 1.05
C SER A 545 45.30 -5.62 1.31
N LYS A 546 46.29 -4.96 0.70
CA LYS A 546 47.70 -5.37 0.75
C LYS A 546 48.38 -5.16 2.11
N ASP A 547 47.99 -4.15 2.89
CA ASP A 547 48.58 -3.86 4.21
C ASP A 547 47.51 -3.32 5.18
N ASP A 548 47.06 -4.17 6.10
CA ASP A 548 46.11 -3.83 7.18
C ASP A 548 46.60 -2.71 8.12
N SER A 549 47.88 -2.31 8.05
CA SER A 549 48.44 -1.22 8.86
C SER A 549 48.37 0.16 8.20
N GLU A 550 47.89 0.23 6.96
CA GLU A 550 47.63 1.51 6.29
C GLU A 550 46.28 2.07 6.73
N TYR A 551 46.18 3.40 6.85
CA TYR A 551 44.89 4.04 7.01
C TYR A 551 44.34 4.35 5.63
N ILE A 552 43.05 4.09 5.46
CA ILE A 552 42.31 4.48 4.27
C ILE A 552 41.23 5.49 4.64
N GLU A 553 40.95 6.38 3.72
CA GLU A 553 39.86 7.35 3.74
C GLU A 553 38.72 6.81 2.89
N VAL A 554 37.50 6.86 3.42
CA VAL A 554 36.27 6.53 2.69
C VAL A 554 35.37 7.76 2.71
N ASN A 555 35.13 8.32 1.53
CA ASN A 555 34.16 9.39 1.33
C ASN A 555 32.91 8.84 0.62
N GLY A 556 31.94 8.42 1.42
CA GLY A 556 30.66 7.90 0.94
C GLY A 556 29.75 8.95 0.29
N ASN A 557 30.08 10.24 0.35
CA ASN A 557 29.35 11.29 -0.36
C ASN A 557 29.78 11.43 -1.83
N SER A 558 31.04 11.10 -2.13
CA SER A 558 31.63 11.27 -3.47
C SER A 558 32.05 9.95 -4.12
N GLY A 559 32.01 8.84 -3.39
CA GLY A 559 32.46 7.54 -3.90
C GLY A 559 33.99 7.39 -3.96
N ASN A 560 34.75 8.26 -3.31
CA ASN A 560 36.22 8.24 -3.37
C ASN A 560 36.80 7.45 -2.18
N VAL A 561 37.84 6.65 -2.46
CA VAL A 561 38.65 5.95 -1.47
C VAL A 561 40.12 6.29 -1.68
N LYS A 562 40.80 6.73 -0.61
CA LYS A 562 42.23 7.09 -0.67
C LYS A 562 43.06 6.31 0.35
N ILE A 563 44.27 5.91 -0.04
CA ILE A 563 45.27 5.40 0.89
C ILE A 563 46.01 6.59 1.51
N LEU A 564 45.94 6.71 2.83
CA LEU A 564 46.59 7.78 3.61
C LEU A 564 47.97 7.38 4.16
N GLY A 565 48.31 6.10 4.10
CA GLY A 565 49.55 5.51 4.63
C GLY A 565 49.50 5.23 6.14
N LYS A 566 50.64 4.92 6.76
CA LYS A 566 50.70 4.55 8.19
C LYS A 566 50.54 5.78 9.09
N ARG A 567 49.66 5.68 10.09
CA ARG A 567 49.48 6.72 11.11
C ARG A 567 50.81 6.94 11.84
N LYS A 568 51.46 8.08 11.64
CA LYS A 568 52.60 8.48 12.47
C LYS A 568 52.09 8.55 13.91
N SER A 569 52.60 7.70 14.79
CA SER A 569 52.29 7.76 16.22
C SER A 569 52.57 9.18 16.70
N ARG A 570 51.54 9.85 17.23
CA ARG A 570 51.76 11.03 18.05
C ARG A 570 52.49 10.54 19.30
N ILE A 571 53.79 10.82 19.38
CA ILE A 571 54.62 10.66 20.58
C ILE A 571 54.05 11.52 21.70
#